data_AF-Q96KX0-F1
#
_entry.id   AF-Q96KX0-F1
#
_cell.length_a   1.000
_cell.length_b   1.000
_cell.length_c   1.000
_cell.angle_alpha   90.00
_cell.angle_beta   90.00
_cell.angle_gamma   90.00
#
_symmetry.space_group_name_H-M   'P 1'
#
loop_
_entity.id
_entity.type
_entity.pdbx_description
1 polymer ?
#
loop_
_entity_poly.entity_id
_entity_poly.type
_entity_poly.pdbx_seq_one_letter_code
_entity_poly.pdbx_strand_id
1 'polypeptide(L)'
;MKASVVLSLLGYLVVPSGAYILGRCTVAKKLHDGGLDYFEGYSLENWVCLAYFESKFNPMAIYENTREGYTGFGLFQMRGSDWCGDHGRNRCHMSCSALLNPNLEKTIKCAKTIVKGKEGMGAWPTWSRYCQYSDTLARWLDGCKL
;
A
#
# COMPACT_ATOMS: atom_id res chain seq x y z
N MET A 1 -41.36 -1.24 -46.26
CA MET A 1 -40.93 -1.59 -44.89
C MET A 1 -39.73 -0.73 -44.53
N LYS A 2 -39.87 0.22 -43.59
CA LYS A 2 -38.77 1.06 -43.11
C LYS A 2 -38.47 0.65 -41.66
N ALA A 3 -37.47 -0.19 -41.46
CA ALA A 3 -37.02 -0.57 -40.12
C ALA A 3 -35.81 0.30 -39.76
N SER A 4 -35.98 1.14 -38.75
CA SER A 4 -35.02 2.11 -38.27
C SER A 4 -33.76 1.44 -37.70
N VAL A 5 -32.59 1.83 -38.19
CA VAL A 5 -31.29 1.39 -37.67
C VAL A 5 -31.02 2.12 -36.35
N VAL A 6 -31.06 1.39 -35.24
CA VAL A 6 -30.75 1.92 -33.90
C VAL A 6 -29.23 1.98 -33.74
N LEU A 7 -28.67 3.18 -33.93
CA LEU A 7 -27.24 3.47 -33.78
C LEU A 7 -26.90 3.49 -32.28
N SER A 8 -26.39 2.38 -31.75
CA SER A 8 -26.03 2.25 -30.33
C SER A 8 -24.71 2.99 -30.05
N LEU A 9 -24.81 4.22 -29.56
CA LEU A 9 -23.68 5.04 -29.11
C LEU A 9 -23.14 4.50 -27.77
N LEU A 10 -22.28 3.48 -27.84
CA LEU A 10 -21.48 3.04 -26.69
C LEU A 10 -20.44 4.13 -26.37
N GLY A 11 -20.82 5.04 -25.48
CA GLY A 11 -19.89 6.00 -24.88
C GLY A 11 -18.89 5.27 -24.01
N TYR A 12 -17.73 4.92 -24.56
CA TYR A 12 -16.61 4.38 -23.79
C TYR A 12 -16.05 5.49 -22.91
N LEU A 13 -16.43 5.50 -21.63
CA LEU A 13 -15.77 6.30 -20.62
C LEU A 13 -14.34 5.79 -20.49
N VAL A 14 -13.40 6.49 -21.13
CA VAL A 14 -11.96 6.30 -20.89
C VAL A 14 -11.70 6.75 -19.46
N VAL A 15 -11.69 5.79 -18.53
CA VAL A 15 -11.24 6.02 -17.16
C VAL A 15 -9.73 6.28 -17.24
N PRO A 16 -9.22 7.45 -16.80
CA PRO A 16 -7.80 7.71 -16.79
C PRO A 16 -7.11 6.67 -15.90
N SER A 17 -6.43 5.68 -16.48
CA SER A 17 -5.58 4.76 -15.73
C SER A 17 -4.23 5.42 -15.45
N GLY A 18 -4.26 6.57 -14.75
CA GLY A 18 -3.04 7.22 -14.30
C GLY A 18 -2.36 6.41 -13.20
N ALA A 19 -1.04 6.35 -13.18
CA ALA A 19 -0.31 5.84 -12.02
C ALA A 19 -0.55 6.78 -10.83
N TYR A 20 -1.42 6.38 -9.90
CA TYR A 20 -1.83 7.21 -8.78
C TYR A 20 -0.77 7.23 -7.67
N ILE A 21 0.34 7.95 -7.87
CA ILE A 21 1.20 8.31 -6.74
C ILE A 21 0.35 9.16 -5.78
N LEU A 22 0.19 8.70 -4.55
CA LEU A 22 -0.62 9.39 -3.56
C LEU A 22 0.21 10.50 -2.89
N GLY A 23 -0.43 11.64 -2.58
CA GLY A 23 0.20 12.66 -1.76
C GLY A 23 0.43 12.19 -0.32
N ARG A 24 1.48 12.67 0.34
CA ARG A 24 1.83 12.32 1.74
C ARG A 24 0.61 12.39 2.69
N CYS A 25 -0.12 13.50 2.68
CA CYS A 25 -1.29 13.66 3.56
C CYS A 25 -2.48 12.78 3.16
N THR A 26 -2.62 12.45 1.86
CA THR A 26 -3.63 11.48 1.42
C THR A 26 -3.30 10.08 1.94
N VAL A 27 -2.02 9.69 1.92
CA VAL A 27 -1.56 8.44 2.53
C VAL A 27 -1.81 8.48 4.03
N ALA A 28 -1.35 9.52 4.73
CA ALA A 28 -1.56 9.67 6.17
C ALA A 28 -3.03 9.52 6.56
N LYS A 29 -3.94 10.24 5.88
CA LYS A 29 -5.37 10.15 6.13
C LYS A 29 -5.92 8.75 5.89
N LYS A 30 -5.57 8.09 4.79
CA LYS A 30 -6.04 6.72 4.50
C LYS A 30 -5.54 5.70 5.53
N LEU A 31 -4.30 5.83 5.98
CA LEU A 31 -3.72 4.93 6.99
C LEU A 31 -4.36 5.19 8.37
N HIS A 32 -4.62 6.46 8.72
CA HIS A 32 -5.36 6.85 9.92
C HIS A 32 -6.80 6.29 9.90
N ASP A 33 -7.55 6.55 8.83
CA ASP A 33 -8.94 6.09 8.67
C ASP A 33 -9.02 4.56 8.62
N GLY A 34 -7.99 3.88 8.12
CA GLY A 34 -7.85 2.42 8.18
C GLY A 34 -7.42 1.88 9.55
N GLY A 35 -7.22 2.74 10.54
CA GLY A 35 -6.92 2.42 11.93
C GLY A 35 -5.51 1.88 12.13
N LEU A 36 -4.51 2.46 11.47
CA LEU A 36 -3.09 2.18 11.71
C LEU A 36 -2.43 3.13 12.71
N ASP A 37 -3.06 4.27 13.03
CA ASP A 37 -2.52 5.16 14.04
C ASP A 37 -2.49 4.47 15.42
N TYR A 38 -1.30 4.40 16.01
CA TYR A 38 -0.97 3.66 17.23
C TYR A 38 -1.33 2.17 17.23
N PHE A 39 -1.57 1.56 16.06
CA PHE A 39 -1.81 0.12 15.97
C PHE A 39 -0.54 -0.66 16.36
N GLU A 40 -0.67 -1.56 17.34
CA GLU A 40 0.46 -2.26 17.99
C GLU A 40 1.55 -1.30 18.53
N GLY A 41 1.17 -0.07 18.89
CA GLY A 41 2.07 0.94 19.46
C GLY A 41 2.86 1.77 18.45
N TYR A 42 2.69 1.54 17.14
CA TYR A 42 3.37 2.31 16.10
C TYR A 42 2.55 3.54 15.70
N SER A 43 3.12 4.73 15.86
CA SER A 43 2.47 5.98 15.48
C SER A 43 2.21 6.08 13.97
N LEU A 44 1.23 6.87 13.54
CA LEU A 44 0.93 7.08 12.13
C LEU A 44 2.14 7.53 11.28
N GLU A 45 3.03 8.36 11.84
CA GLU A 45 4.24 8.82 11.18
C GLU A 45 5.17 7.67 10.78
N ASN A 46 5.26 6.61 11.59
CA ASN A 46 6.06 5.42 11.25
C ASN A 46 5.54 4.77 9.97
N TRP A 47 4.21 4.66 9.84
CA TRP A 47 3.58 4.11 8.66
C TRP A 47 3.78 4.99 7.42
N VAL A 48 3.66 6.31 7.57
CA VAL A 48 3.90 7.26 6.47
C VAL A 48 5.37 7.25 6.05
N CYS A 49 6.31 7.19 7.00
CA CYS A 49 7.73 7.02 6.71
C CYS A 49 8.01 5.74 5.92
N LEU A 50 7.49 4.60 6.39
CA LEU A 50 7.64 3.31 5.70
C LEU A 50 7.10 3.37 4.26
N ALA A 51 5.87 3.89 4.08
CA ALA A 51 5.26 4.02 2.75
C ALA A 51 6.10 4.88 1.78
N TYR A 52 6.78 5.92 2.29
CA TYR A 52 7.66 6.72 1.46
C TYR A 52 8.92 5.96 1.03
N PHE A 53 9.56 5.23 1.95
CA PHE A 53 10.79 4.53 1.62
C PHE A 53 10.57 3.26 0.80
N GLU A 54 9.43 2.57 0.97
CA GLU A 54 9.10 1.38 0.20
C GLU A 54 8.65 1.69 -1.23
N SER A 55 7.75 2.67 -1.42
CA SER A 55 7.16 2.90 -2.75
C SER A 55 7.07 4.34 -3.20
N LYS A 56 7.62 5.30 -2.44
CA LYS A 56 7.42 6.73 -2.69
C LYS A 56 5.94 7.09 -2.80
N PHE A 57 5.11 6.46 -1.96
CA PHE A 57 3.65 6.59 -1.95
C PHE A 57 2.92 6.09 -3.20
N ASN A 58 3.56 5.29 -4.05
CA ASN A 58 2.87 4.60 -5.14
C ASN A 58 2.15 3.35 -4.58
N PRO A 59 0.81 3.33 -4.54
CA PRO A 59 0.04 2.21 -4.01
C PRO A 59 -0.02 1.02 -4.98
N MET A 60 0.49 1.17 -6.20
CA MET A 60 0.50 0.15 -7.25
C MET A 60 1.93 -0.24 -7.66
N ALA A 61 2.95 0.14 -6.88
CA ALA A 61 4.33 -0.20 -7.18
C ALA A 61 4.56 -1.72 -7.10
N ILE A 62 5.32 -2.24 -8.06
CA ILE A 62 5.82 -3.61 -8.08
C ILE A 62 7.32 -3.51 -8.29
N TYR A 63 8.11 -3.96 -7.32
CA TYR A 63 9.56 -3.99 -7.44
C TYR A 63 10.08 -5.41 -7.22
N GLU A 64 10.88 -5.87 -8.17
CA GLU A 64 11.60 -7.15 -8.04
C GLU A 64 12.92 -6.92 -7.32
N ASN A 65 13.16 -7.68 -6.25
CA ASN A 65 14.44 -7.78 -5.59
C ASN A 65 15.13 -9.06 -6.08
N THR A 66 15.90 -8.95 -7.15
CA THR A 66 16.60 -10.09 -7.77
C THR A 66 17.66 -10.70 -6.85
N ARG A 67 18.27 -9.89 -5.97
CA ARG A 67 19.29 -10.34 -5.02
C ARG A 67 18.71 -11.28 -3.96
N GLU A 68 17.53 -10.94 -3.44
CA GLU A 68 16.86 -11.71 -2.38
C GLU A 68 15.77 -12.66 -2.94
N GLY A 69 15.55 -12.65 -4.25
CA GLY A 69 14.65 -13.58 -4.95
C GLY A 69 13.16 -13.39 -4.64
N TYR A 70 12.69 -12.16 -4.41
CA TYR A 70 11.27 -11.88 -4.17
C TYR A 70 10.78 -10.63 -4.90
N THR A 71 9.48 -10.55 -5.11
CA THR A 71 8.80 -9.34 -5.62
C THR A 71 7.98 -8.69 -4.51
N GLY A 72 8.13 -7.38 -4.33
CA GLY A 72 7.32 -6.57 -3.43
C GLY A 72 6.12 -5.96 -4.14
N PHE A 73 4.99 -5.84 -3.43
CA PHE A 73 3.73 -5.33 -3.98
C PHE A 73 3.14 -4.19 -3.15
N GLY A 74 2.69 -3.14 -3.84
CA GLY A 74 1.87 -2.05 -3.30
C GLY A 74 2.62 -1.07 -2.41
N LEU A 75 1.87 -0.30 -1.62
CA LEU A 75 2.39 0.82 -0.84
C LEU A 75 3.54 0.44 0.12
N PHE A 76 3.47 -0.75 0.72
CA PHE A 76 4.44 -1.24 1.68
C PHE A 76 5.33 -2.37 1.12
N GLN A 77 5.36 -2.53 -0.21
CA GLN A 77 6.18 -3.53 -0.91
C GLN A 77 6.17 -4.92 -0.26
N MET A 78 4.97 -5.42 0.06
CA MET A 78 4.83 -6.69 0.78
C MET A 78 5.29 -7.84 -0.11
N ARG A 79 6.17 -8.68 0.44
CA ARG A 79 6.79 -9.80 -0.27
C ARG A 79 5.75 -10.82 -0.75
N GLY A 80 5.74 -11.05 -2.06
CA GLY A 80 5.00 -12.15 -2.66
C GLY A 80 5.45 -13.50 -2.11
N SER A 81 4.55 -14.49 -2.15
CA SER A 81 4.64 -15.81 -1.53
C SER A 81 4.67 -15.84 0.01
N ASP A 82 5.25 -14.83 0.67
CA ASP A 82 5.22 -14.75 2.14
C ASP A 82 3.86 -14.24 2.65
N TRP A 83 3.40 -13.11 2.11
CA TRP A 83 2.22 -12.41 2.62
C TRP A 83 1.00 -12.54 1.70
N CYS A 84 1.21 -12.65 0.39
CA CYS A 84 0.16 -12.73 -0.62
C CYS A 84 0.53 -13.71 -1.74
N GLY A 85 -0.47 -14.06 -2.57
CA GLY A 85 -0.32 -14.86 -3.79
C GLY A 85 -0.79 -16.30 -3.64
N ASP A 86 -0.84 -17.02 -4.77
CA ASP A 86 -1.39 -18.39 -4.83
C ASP A 86 -0.36 -19.48 -4.47
N HIS A 87 0.92 -19.08 -4.35
CA HIS A 87 2.02 -19.96 -4.01
C HIS A 87 2.70 -19.48 -2.73
N GLY A 88 3.20 -20.40 -1.91
CA GLY A 88 3.89 -20.09 -0.66
C GLY A 88 2.99 -20.01 0.57
N ARG A 89 3.37 -19.17 1.53
CA ARG A 89 2.76 -19.05 2.85
C ARG A 89 1.46 -18.23 2.84
N ASN A 90 1.35 -17.22 1.97
CA ASN A 90 0.18 -16.35 1.80
C ASN A 90 -0.52 -15.98 3.13
N ARG A 91 0.23 -15.43 4.08
CA ARG A 91 -0.24 -15.22 5.46
C ARG A 91 -1.40 -14.22 5.57
N CYS A 92 -1.62 -13.37 4.55
CA CYS A 92 -2.76 -12.46 4.51
C CYS A 92 -3.97 -13.05 3.76
N HIS A 93 -3.85 -14.26 3.21
CA HIS A 93 -4.90 -14.98 2.49
C HIS A 93 -5.54 -14.16 1.36
N MET A 94 -4.70 -13.61 0.47
CA MET A 94 -5.15 -12.78 -0.66
C MET A 94 -4.20 -12.84 -1.85
N SER A 95 -4.68 -12.47 -3.03
CA SER A 95 -3.81 -12.27 -4.20
C SER A 95 -2.91 -11.03 -3.98
N CYS A 96 -1.70 -11.05 -4.56
CA CYS A 96 -0.84 -9.86 -4.51
C CYS A 96 -1.40 -8.69 -5.31
N SER A 97 -2.22 -8.95 -6.34
CA SER A 97 -2.94 -7.90 -7.07
C SER A 97 -3.91 -7.12 -6.18
N ALA A 98 -4.43 -7.71 -5.11
CA ALA A 98 -5.31 -7.02 -4.16
C ALA A 98 -4.59 -5.89 -3.40
N LEU A 99 -3.25 -5.93 -3.32
CA LEU A 99 -2.42 -4.91 -2.69
C LEU A 99 -2.14 -3.71 -3.61
N LEU A 100 -2.38 -3.85 -4.92
CA LEU A 100 -2.14 -2.83 -5.94
C LEU A 100 -3.37 -1.93 -6.12
N ASN A 101 -3.84 -1.33 -5.02
CA ASN A 101 -5.08 -0.58 -5.01
C ASN A 101 -4.96 0.73 -4.21
N PRO A 102 -5.24 1.91 -4.81
CA PRO A 102 -5.15 3.21 -4.12
C PRO A 102 -6.17 3.40 -2.98
N ASN A 103 -7.17 2.52 -2.83
CA ASN A 103 -8.05 2.50 -1.67
C ASN A 103 -7.27 2.11 -0.39
N LEU A 104 -6.25 1.25 -0.51
CA LEU A 104 -5.41 0.73 0.56
C LEU A 104 -6.08 -0.21 1.58
N GLU A 105 -7.39 -0.50 1.49
CA GLU A 105 -8.08 -1.40 2.46
C GLU A 105 -7.36 -2.75 2.64
N LYS A 106 -7.08 -3.48 1.54
CA LYS A 106 -6.40 -4.79 1.59
C LYS A 106 -4.94 -4.65 2.05
N THR A 107 -4.27 -3.59 1.61
CA THR A 107 -2.92 -3.24 2.04
C THR A 107 -2.84 -3.02 3.55
N ILE A 108 -3.76 -2.24 4.11
CA ILE A 108 -3.84 -1.97 5.56
C ILE A 108 -4.18 -3.25 6.31
N LYS A 109 -5.14 -4.05 5.83
CA LYS A 109 -5.47 -5.34 6.45
C LYS A 109 -4.26 -6.26 6.54
N CYS A 110 -3.48 -6.38 5.46
CA CYS A 110 -2.28 -7.22 5.46
C CYS A 110 -1.16 -6.64 6.34
N ALA A 111 -0.97 -5.31 6.34
CA ALA A 111 0.00 -4.64 7.19
C ALA A 111 -0.26 -4.93 8.68
N LYS A 112 -1.53 -4.91 9.10
CA LYS A 112 -1.96 -5.29 10.45
C LYS A 112 -1.60 -6.73 10.80
N THR A 113 -1.70 -7.66 9.85
CA THR A 113 -1.27 -9.06 10.05
C THR A 113 0.25 -9.15 10.25
N ILE A 114 1.03 -8.38 9.49
CA ILE A 114 2.50 -8.40 9.56
C ILE A 114 2.97 -7.89 10.93
N VAL A 115 2.50 -6.73 11.38
CA VAL A 115 2.98 -6.12 12.63
C VAL A 115 2.51 -6.80 13.91
N LYS A 116 1.46 -7.62 13.84
CA LYS A 116 1.09 -8.55 14.92
C LYS A 116 2.09 -9.71 15.06
N GLY A 117 2.93 -9.93 14.07
CA GLY A 117 4.02 -10.90 14.12
C GLY A 117 5.12 -10.47 15.09
N LYS A 118 6.01 -11.42 15.42
CA LYS A 118 7.07 -11.22 16.42
C LYS A 118 8.02 -10.05 16.13
N GLU A 119 8.19 -9.69 14.86
CA GLU A 119 9.10 -8.63 14.43
C GLU A 119 8.45 -7.24 14.41
N GLY A 120 7.13 -7.14 14.54
CA GLY A 120 6.43 -5.86 14.42
C GLY A 120 6.69 -5.19 13.08
N MET A 121 6.91 -3.86 13.09
CA MET A 121 7.37 -3.13 11.89
C MET A 121 8.81 -3.48 11.49
N GLY A 122 9.57 -4.16 12.35
CA GLY A 122 10.91 -4.68 12.04
C GLY A 122 10.92 -5.73 10.92
N ALA A 123 9.75 -6.30 10.58
CA ALA A 123 9.57 -7.13 9.39
C ALA A 123 9.88 -6.38 8.08
N TRP A 124 9.91 -5.05 8.10
CA TRP A 124 10.46 -4.20 7.05
C TRP A 124 11.83 -3.67 7.48
N PRO A 125 12.95 -4.23 6.97
CA PRO A 125 14.29 -3.71 7.25
C PRO A 125 14.44 -2.22 6.91
N THR A 126 13.69 -1.75 5.91
CA THR A 126 13.58 -0.34 5.53
C THR A 126 13.09 0.55 6.67
N TRP A 127 12.06 0.12 7.42
CA TRP A 127 11.56 0.87 8.56
C TRP A 127 12.61 0.95 9.66
N SER A 128 13.23 -0.18 10.03
CA SER A 128 14.29 -0.22 11.04
C SER A 128 15.47 0.69 10.68
N ARG A 129 15.78 0.81 9.38
CA ARG A 129 16.90 1.63 8.90
C ARG A 129 16.62 3.13 8.84
N TYR A 130 15.41 3.54 8.44
CA TYR A 130 15.13 4.94 8.11
C TYR A 130 14.08 5.62 8.98
N CYS A 131 13.25 4.84 9.67
CA CYS A 131 12.08 5.35 10.39
C CYS A 131 12.19 5.13 11.90
N GLN A 132 12.70 3.96 12.31
CA GLN A 132 12.88 3.63 13.71
C GLN A 132 13.83 4.64 14.37
N TYR A 133 13.36 5.29 15.43
CA TYR A 133 14.08 6.33 16.18
C TYR A 133 14.49 7.57 15.36
N SER A 134 13.79 7.88 14.27
CA SER A 134 14.08 9.10 13.50
C SER A 134 13.65 10.35 14.28
N ASP A 135 14.58 11.30 14.50
CA ASP A 135 14.30 12.60 15.13
C ASP A 135 13.37 13.49 14.30
N THR A 136 13.18 13.16 13.03
CA THR A 136 12.34 13.93 12.09
C THR A 136 11.02 13.25 11.80
N LEU A 137 10.67 12.21 12.57
CA LEU A 137 9.48 11.40 12.33
C LEU A 137 8.18 12.23 12.33
N ALA A 138 8.04 13.19 13.25
CA ALA A 138 6.89 14.09 13.33
C ALA A 138 6.59 14.84 12.01
N ARG A 139 7.63 15.14 11.21
CA ARG A 139 7.51 15.89 9.96
C ARG A 139 6.68 15.16 8.90
N TRP A 140 6.50 13.84 9.03
CA TRP A 140 5.67 13.07 8.13
C TRP A 140 4.18 13.46 8.18
N LEU A 141 3.73 14.18 9.22
CA LEU A 141 2.37 14.68 9.34
C LEU A 141 2.25 16.22 9.29
N ASP A 142 3.35 16.95 9.10
CA ASP A 142 3.32 18.43 9.01
C ASP A 142 2.29 18.90 7.99
N GLY A 143 1.35 19.76 8.41
CA GLY A 143 0.32 20.33 7.54
C GLY A 143 -0.76 19.36 7.05
N CYS A 144 -0.78 18.09 7.50
CA CYS A 144 -1.85 17.17 7.19
C CYS A 144 -3.08 17.43 8.06
N LYS A 145 -4.28 17.31 7.47
CA LYS A 145 -5.57 17.34 8.16
C LYS A 145 -6.12 15.92 8.17
N LEU A 146 -6.15 15.28 9.33
CA LEU A 146 -6.57 13.89 9.50
C LEU A 146 -8.06 13.82 9.84
#